data_AF-A0AAU3F1C6-F1
#
_entry.id   AF-A0AAU3F1C6-F1
#
_cell.length_a   1.000
_cell.length_b   1.000
_cell.length_c   1.000
_cell.angle_alpha   90.00
_cell.angle_beta   90.00
_cell.angle_gamma   90.00
#
_symmetry.space_group_name_H-M   'P 1'
#
loop_
_entity.id
_entity.type
_entity.pdbx_description
1 polymer ?
#
loop_
_entity_poly.entity_id
_entity_poly.type
_entity_poly.pdbx_seq_one_letter_code
_entity_poly.pdbx_strand_id
1 'polypeptide(L)'
;MRDQLGWPVEGVLLDVEHNGFWYQGWGERPADDAAALATARPHLADVTVLVPVYAHRYLPGGRGSFGHPVLSVWQTDIIYYGLDLVDYMHREFNEARGEVDESWDPRATVPFWRDLL
;
A
#
# COMPACT_ATOMS: atom_id res chain seq x y z
N MET A 1 -15.61 7.15 -3.41
CA MET A 1 -15.08 6.81 -2.06
C MET A 1 -15.09 5.30 -1.82
N ARG A 2 -16.19 4.57 -2.08
CA ARG A 2 -16.19 3.08 -1.98
C ARG A 2 -15.16 2.43 -2.90
N ASP A 3 -15.02 2.94 -4.12
CA ASP A 3 -14.09 2.36 -5.12
C ASP A 3 -12.61 2.55 -4.74
N GLN A 4 -12.27 3.62 -4.02
CA GLN A 4 -10.90 3.88 -3.59
C GLN A 4 -10.44 2.96 -2.46
N LEU A 5 -11.35 2.42 -1.64
CA LEU A 5 -10.98 1.46 -0.60
C LEU A 5 -10.51 0.13 -1.17
N GLY A 6 -11.06 -0.28 -2.32
CA GLY A 6 -10.65 -1.51 -3.00
C GLY A 6 -9.42 -1.34 -3.88
N TRP A 7 -9.08 -0.12 -4.28
CA TRP A 7 -8.08 0.14 -5.31
C TRP A 7 -6.68 -0.43 -5.02
N PRO A 8 -6.14 -0.37 -3.79
CA PRO A 8 -4.87 -1.03 -3.48
C PRO A 8 -4.89 -2.55 -3.74
N VAL A 9 -5.96 -3.23 -3.34
CA VAL A 9 -6.11 -4.68 -3.55
C VAL A 9 -6.30 -5.00 -5.03
N GLU A 10 -7.15 -4.25 -5.73
CA GLU A 10 -7.34 -4.41 -7.17
C GLU A 10 -6.05 -4.16 -7.96
N GLY A 11 -5.23 -3.20 -7.53
CA GLY A 11 -3.92 -2.94 -8.11
C GLY A 11 -2.96 -4.12 -7.96
N VAL A 12 -2.93 -4.78 -6.79
CA VAL A 12 -2.14 -6.00 -6.60
C VAL A 12 -2.65 -7.14 -7.48
N LEU A 13 -3.98 -7.33 -7.56
CA LEU A 13 -4.57 -8.35 -8.43
C LEU A 13 -4.22 -8.13 -9.90
N LEU A 14 -4.21 -6.87 -10.35
CA LEU A 14 -3.78 -6.51 -11.70
C LEU A 14 -2.32 -6.92 -11.97
N ASP A 15 -1.44 -6.73 -10.98
CA ASP A 15 -0.04 -7.15 -11.10
C ASP A 15 0.15 -8.67 -11.09
N VAL A 16 -0.69 -9.40 -10.33
CA VAL A 16 -0.73 -10.87 -10.38
C VAL A 16 -1.12 -11.36 -11.78
N GLU A 17 -2.14 -10.73 -12.37
CA GLU A 17 -2.70 -11.12 -13.67
C GLU A 17 -1.80 -10.76 -14.85
N HIS A 18 -1.20 -9.57 -14.83
CA HIS A 18 -0.56 -9.01 -16.03
C HIS A 18 0.94 -8.77 -15.90
N ASN A 19 1.46 -8.64 -14.68
CA ASN A 19 2.85 -8.24 -14.45
C ASN A 19 3.69 -9.31 -13.76
N GLY A 20 3.14 -10.51 -13.57
CA GLY A 20 3.84 -11.66 -13.00
C GLY A 20 4.16 -11.52 -11.52
N PHE A 21 3.56 -10.55 -10.82
CA PHE A 21 3.75 -10.39 -9.39
C PHE A 21 3.24 -11.62 -8.65
N TRP A 22 4.00 -12.02 -7.63
CA TRP A 22 3.58 -13.04 -6.69
C TRP A 22 4.25 -12.82 -5.34
N TYR A 23 3.45 -12.63 -4.30
CA TYR A 23 3.98 -12.44 -2.95
C TYR A 23 4.49 -13.77 -2.40
N GLN A 24 5.74 -13.82 -1.94
CA GLN A 24 6.39 -15.05 -1.49
C GLN A 24 5.64 -15.76 -0.35
N GLY A 25 4.90 -15.01 0.48
CA GLY A 25 4.09 -15.56 1.56
C GLY A 25 2.86 -16.37 1.09
N TRP A 26 2.52 -16.35 -0.20
CA TRP A 26 1.41 -17.14 -0.78
C TRP A 26 1.83 -18.53 -1.27
N GLY A 27 3.11 -18.88 -1.17
CA GLY A 27 3.65 -20.15 -1.65
C GLY A 27 4.02 -20.13 -3.13
N GLU A 28 3.92 -21.26 -3.81
CA GLU A 28 4.26 -21.37 -5.24
C GLU A 28 3.16 -20.75 -6.12
N ARG A 29 3.56 -19.94 -7.11
CA ARG A 29 2.64 -19.34 -8.07
C ARG A 29 2.06 -20.41 -8.99
N PRO A 30 0.73 -20.55 -9.10
CA PRO A 30 0.13 -21.38 -10.14
C PRO A 30 0.56 -20.95 -11.55
N ALA A 31 0.69 -21.92 -12.45
CA ALA A 31 1.04 -21.65 -13.85
C ALA A 31 -0.09 -20.95 -14.63
N ASP A 32 -1.33 -21.19 -14.23
CA ASP A 32 -2.52 -20.57 -14.81
C ASP A 32 -2.88 -19.29 -14.06
N ASP A 33 -3.10 -18.19 -14.79
CA ASP A 33 -3.35 -16.87 -14.19
C ASP A 33 -4.70 -16.81 -13.47
N ALA A 34 -5.72 -17.52 -13.96
CA ALA A 34 -7.01 -17.58 -13.27
C ALA A 34 -6.89 -18.32 -11.92
N ALA A 35 -6.10 -19.39 -11.87
CA ALA A 35 -5.75 -20.09 -10.63
C ALA A 35 -4.89 -19.21 -9.69
N ALA A 36 -3.95 -18.44 -10.23
CA ALA A 36 -3.14 -17.49 -9.45
C ALA A 36 -4.04 -16.40 -8.81
N LEU A 37 -4.96 -15.81 -9.56
CA LEU A 37 -5.94 -14.85 -9.06
C LEU A 37 -6.87 -15.46 -8.01
N ALA A 38 -7.40 -16.67 -8.26
CA ALA A 38 -8.25 -17.37 -7.31
C ALA A 38 -7.54 -17.65 -5.97
N THR A 39 -6.22 -17.84 -6.01
CA THR A 39 -5.38 -18.05 -4.83
C THR A 39 -5.03 -16.73 -4.14
N ALA A 40 -4.73 -15.66 -4.88
CA ALA A 40 -4.36 -14.37 -4.30
C ALA A 40 -5.54 -13.66 -3.60
N ARG A 41 -6.76 -13.75 -4.14
CA ARG A 41 -7.97 -13.09 -3.60
C ARG A 41 -8.23 -13.35 -2.11
N PRO A 42 -8.26 -14.60 -1.60
CA PRO A 42 -8.48 -14.83 -0.17
C PRO A 42 -7.36 -14.25 0.70
N HIS A 43 -6.10 -14.33 0.27
CA HIS A 43 -5.00 -13.70 1.00
C HIS A 43 -5.17 -12.18 1.09
N LEU A 44 -5.54 -11.54 -0.02
CA LEU A 44 -5.76 -10.09 -0.09
C LEU A 44 -7.04 -9.63 0.63
N ALA A 45 -8.00 -10.52 0.90
CA ALA A 45 -9.16 -10.20 1.72
C ALA A 45 -8.81 -10.03 3.21
N ASP A 46 -7.72 -10.67 3.66
CA ASP A 46 -7.28 -10.69 5.06
C ASP A 46 -6.21 -9.61 5.38
N VAL A 47 -5.69 -8.90 4.37
CA VAL A 47 -4.69 -7.85 4.60
C VAL A 47 -5.34 -6.62 5.24
N THR A 48 -4.52 -5.82 5.94
CA THR A 48 -5.01 -4.58 6.55
C THR A 48 -5.56 -3.63 5.49
N VAL A 49 -6.82 -3.23 5.62
CA VAL A 49 -7.45 -2.28 4.68
C VAL A 49 -6.68 -0.96 4.69
N LEU A 50 -6.44 -0.39 3.51
CA LEU A 50 -5.86 0.94 3.36
C LEU A 50 -6.98 1.98 3.17
N VAL A 51 -6.98 3.01 4.01
CA VAL A 51 -7.94 4.10 3.98
C VAL A 51 -7.43 5.19 3.04
N PRO A 52 -8.19 5.59 2.00
CA PRO A 52 -7.78 6.63 1.08
C PRO A 52 -7.70 7.99 1.79
N VAL A 53 -6.62 8.72 1.52
CA VAL A 53 -6.40 10.09 2.00
C VAL A 53 -6.68 11.07 0.86
N TYR A 54 -5.94 10.94 -0.25
CA TYR A 54 -6.06 11.79 -1.43
C TYR A 54 -5.33 11.14 -2.62
N ALA A 55 -5.92 11.18 -3.82
CA ALA A 55 -5.37 10.52 -5.01
C ALA A 55 -4.95 9.05 -4.72
N HIS A 56 -3.69 8.69 -4.96
CA HIS A 56 -3.10 7.38 -4.67
C HIS A 56 -2.42 7.31 -3.29
N ARG A 57 -2.84 8.13 -2.33
CA ARG A 57 -2.30 8.20 -0.96
C ARG A 57 -3.21 7.48 0.03
N TYR A 58 -2.61 6.66 0.88
CA TYR A 58 -3.32 5.78 1.79
C TYR A 58 -2.70 5.74 3.19
N LEU A 59 -3.54 5.45 4.18
CA LEU A 59 -3.14 5.12 5.55
C LEU A 59 -3.59 3.72 5.93
N PRO A 60 -2.82 2.97 6.74
CA PRO A 60 -3.28 1.75 7.38
C PRO A 60 -4.60 1.95 8.15
N GLY A 61 -5.61 1.17 7.81
CA GLY A 61 -6.88 1.11 8.50
C GLY A 61 -6.80 0.22 9.73
N GLY A 62 -7.07 0.76 10.91
CA GLY A 62 -7.04 0.01 12.15
C GLY A 62 -7.54 0.84 13.32
N ARG A 63 -7.88 0.18 14.43
CA ARG A 63 -8.24 0.85 15.69
C ARG A 63 -7.06 0.80 16.66
N GLY A 64 -6.87 1.87 17.42
CA GLY A 64 -5.92 1.88 18.54
C GLY A 64 -4.46 2.12 18.18
N SER A 65 -4.15 2.47 16.93
CA SER A 65 -2.82 2.88 16.49
C SER A 65 -2.89 4.19 15.69
N PHE A 66 -1.84 5.01 15.79
CA PHE A 66 -1.71 6.32 15.14
C PHE A 66 -0.25 6.55 14.73
N GLY A 67 0.02 7.61 13.98
CA GLY A 67 1.37 7.93 13.51
C GLY A 67 1.88 6.98 12.42
N HIS A 68 0.96 6.37 11.65
CA HIS A 68 1.35 5.56 10.50
C HIS A 68 1.85 6.45 9.36
N PRO A 69 2.88 6.01 8.62
CA PRO A 69 3.30 6.73 7.43
C PRO A 69 2.20 6.71 6.37
N VAL A 70 2.11 7.81 5.62
CA VAL A 70 1.26 7.88 4.44
C VAL A 70 1.98 7.17 3.30
N LEU A 71 1.30 6.19 2.72
CA LEU A 71 1.81 5.39 1.61
C LEU A 71 1.30 5.97 0.29
N SER A 72 2.18 6.05 -0.69
CA SER A 72 1.80 6.07 -2.10
C SER A 72 1.60 4.65 -2.56
N VAL A 73 0.45 4.33 -3.14
CA VAL A 73 0.20 2.98 -3.65
C VAL A 73 -0.16 3.08 -5.12
N TRP A 74 0.62 2.48 -6.00
CA TRP A 74 0.28 2.30 -7.40
C TRP A 74 0.52 0.83 -7.78
N GLN A 75 -0.53 0.02 -7.71
CA GLN A 75 -0.42 -1.44 -7.83
C GLN A 75 0.58 -1.97 -6.77
N THR A 76 1.61 -2.72 -7.15
CA THR A 76 2.66 -3.19 -6.22
C THR A 76 3.83 -2.21 -6.06
N ASP A 77 3.83 -1.07 -6.75
CA ASP A 77 4.77 0.03 -6.50
C ASP A 77 4.27 0.87 -5.32
N ILE A 78 4.89 0.66 -4.16
CA ILE A 78 4.54 1.31 -2.91
C ILE A 78 5.76 2.07 -2.40
N ILE A 79 5.56 3.34 -2.05
CA ILE A 79 6.59 4.15 -1.41
C ILE A 79 6.04 4.87 -0.19
N TYR A 80 6.93 5.21 0.73
CA TYR A 80 6.65 6.21 1.75
C TYR A 80 6.48 7.58 1.12
N TYR A 81 5.42 8.28 1.51
CA TYR A 81 5.15 9.63 1.04
C TYR A 81 5.09 10.67 2.17
N GLY A 82 4.81 10.23 3.40
CA GLY A 82 4.97 11.04 4.61
C GLY A 82 5.23 10.16 5.84
N LEU A 83 5.92 10.71 6.85
CA LEU A 83 6.19 10.06 8.14
C LEU A 83 4.90 9.76 8.91
N ASP A 84 3.96 10.72 8.84
CA ASP A 84 2.61 10.61 9.35
C ASP A 84 1.68 11.51 8.50
N LEU A 85 0.41 11.65 8.92
CA LEU A 85 -0.55 12.49 8.22
C LEU A 85 -0.15 13.98 8.24
N VAL A 86 0.48 14.47 9.30
CA VAL A 86 0.87 15.89 9.43
C VAL A 86 2.02 16.21 8.49
N ASP A 87 3.07 15.39 8.49
CA ASP A 87 4.19 15.51 7.54
C ASP A 87 3.70 15.38 6.09
N TYR A 88 2.78 14.45 5.81
CA TYR A 88 2.14 14.34 4.51
C TYR A 88 1.44 15.64 4.07
N MET A 89 0.62 16.24 4.94
CA MET A 89 -0.11 17.47 4.59
C MET A 89 0.85 18.60 4.23
N HIS A 90 1.97 18.71 4.95
CA HIS A 90 3.02 19.66 4.60
C HIS A 90 3.66 19.35 3.25
N ARG A 91 3.98 18.08 2.96
CA ARG A 91 4.61 17.68 1.70
C ARG A 91 3.72 17.84 0.47
N GLU A 92 2.42 17.60 0.62
CA GLU A 92 1.48 17.64 -0.50
C GLU A 92 1.03 19.07 -0.82
N PHE A 93 0.85 19.92 0.20
CA PHE A 93 0.16 21.20 0.05
C PHE A 93 1.00 22.44 0.34
N ASN A 94 2.22 22.30 0.89
CA ASN A 94 3.12 23.44 1.02
C ASN A 94 4.11 23.48 -0.17
N GLU A 95 4.29 24.66 -0.77
CA GLU A 95 5.20 24.87 -1.90
C GLU A 95 6.67 24.59 -1.58
N ALA A 96 7.04 24.68 -0.30
CA ALA A 96 8.35 24.27 0.20
C ALA A 96 8.32 22.78 0.57
N ARG A 97 8.49 21.92 -0.43
CA ARG A 97 8.83 20.51 -0.21
C ARG A 97 10.19 20.50 0.50
N GLY A 98 10.17 20.40 1.83
CA GLY A 98 11.40 20.32 2.62
C GLY A 98 12.27 19.17 2.11
N GLU A 99 13.57 19.39 2.00
CA GLU A 99 14.50 18.31 1.68
C GLU A 99 14.36 17.21 2.74
N VAL A 100 14.35 15.96 2.28
CA VAL A 100 14.32 14.80 3.16
C VAL A 100 15.72 14.70 3.78
N ASP A 101 15.84 15.06 5.06
CA ASP A 101 17.12 14.93 5.78
C ASP A 101 17.30 13.51 6.35
N GLU A 102 18.46 13.26 6.97
CA GLU A 102 18.81 11.97 7.55
C GLU A 102 17.89 11.53 8.70
N SER A 103 17.04 12.41 9.23
CA SER A 103 16.06 12.09 10.29
C SER A 103 14.75 11.51 9.76
N TRP A 104 14.56 11.47 8.44
CA TRP A 104 13.38 10.88 7.83
C TRP A 104 13.42 9.35 7.84
N ASP A 105 12.81 8.76 8.87
CA ASP A 105 12.77 7.31 9.13
C ASP A 105 11.32 6.78 9.21
N PRO A 106 10.57 6.73 8.10
CA PRO A 106 9.22 6.18 8.08
C PRO A 106 9.24 4.66 8.31
N ARG A 107 8.27 4.16 9.07
CA ARG A 107 8.16 2.73 9.39
C ARG A 107 6.74 2.23 9.21
N ALA A 108 6.49 1.52 8.11
CA ALA A 108 5.20 0.88 7.90
C ALA A 108 4.99 -0.22 8.94
N THR A 109 3.78 -0.22 9.52
CA THR A 109 3.42 -1.08 10.66
C THR A 109 2.61 -2.30 10.24
N VAL A 110 2.08 -2.31 9.02
CA VAL A 110 1.17 -3.34 8.51
C VAL A 110 1.93 -4.33 7.61
N PRO A 111 1.96 -5.64 7.94
CA PRO A 111 2.90 -6.58 7.34
C PRO A 111 2.87 -6.64 5.82
N PHE A 112 1.71 -6.93 5.22
CA PHE A 112 1.61 -7.14 3.77
C PHE A 112 2.10 -5.93 2.97
N TRP A 113 1.59 -4.73 3.27
CA TRP A 113 1.98 -3.51 2.55
C TRP A 113 3.41 -3.07 2.87
N ARG A 114 3.89 -3.35 4.08
CA ARG A 114 5.29 -3.07 4.45
C ARG A 114 6.26 -3.91 3.65
N ASP A 115 5.91 -5.17 3.38
CA ASP A 115 6.79 -6.08 2.65
C ASP A 115 6.86 -5.76 1.14
N LEU A 116 6.08 -4.78 0.66
CA LEU A 116 6.12 -4.24 -0.71
C LEU A 116 6.83 -2.89 -0.83
N LEU A 117 7.44 -2.39 0.26
CA LEU A 117 8.21 -1.14 0.31
C LEU A 117 9.70 -1.34 -0.01
#